data_AF-A0A2I0AAL7-F1
#
_entry.id   AF-A0A2I0AAL7-F1
#
_cell.length_a   1.000
_cell.length_b   1.000
_cell.length_c   1.000
_cell.angle_alpha   90.00
_cell.angle_beta   90.00
_cell.angle_gamma   90.00
#
_symmetry.space_group_name_H-M   'P 1'
#
loop_
_entity.id
_entity.type
_entity.pdbx_description
1 polymer ?
#
loop_
_entity_poly.entity_id
_entity_poly.type
_entity_poly.pdbx_seq_one_letter_code
_entity_poly.pdbx_strand_id
1 'polypeptide(L)'
;MKKVSIINLRSTEVLLRLSVVPLTVSSAALVVQANASSDQYGEIKFTDLSGFKFLLATNCISAAYALISAALTFGGLKEMKYLWSFFILDQIVAYLMVTSSAAAAELLYLAHKGDIEVAWGEVCSYFGRFCSRGKTSVVLQYLALFCFICLSLISAVRIFSLFDPPSVSPNKEEKIQGMEMH
;
A
#
# COMPACT_ATOMS: atom_id res chain seq x y z
N MET A 1 19.88 -15.75 17.88
CA MET A 1 19.61 -14.46 17.18
C MET A 1 18.54 -14.55 16.09
N LYS A 2 18.62 -15.44 15.08
CA LYS A 2 17.64 -15.51 13.96
C LYS A 2 16.15 -15.54 14.40
N LYS A 3 15.80 -16.29 15.45
CA LYS A 3 14.42 -16.44 15.94
C LYS A 3 13.80 -15.14 16.50
N VAL A 4 14.60 -14.28 17.14
CA VAL A 4 14.15 -12.99 17.71
C VAL A 4 13.86 -11.98 16.58
N SER A 5 14.68 -11.97 15.53
CA SER A 5 14.46 -11.12 14.35
C SER A 5 13.14 -11.46 13.63
N ILE A 6 12.83 -12.74 13.44
CA ILE A 6 11.61 -13.18 12.76
C ILE A 6 10.33 -12.79 13.53
N ILE A 7 10.36 -12.83 14.86
CA ILE A 7 9.22 -12.41 15.71
C ILE A 7 8.98 -10.91 15.57
N ASN A 8 10.04 -10.10 15.57
CA ASN A 8 9.93 -8.65 15.37
C ASN A 8 9.40 -8.30 13.98
N LEU A 9 9.85 -8.97 12.92
CA LEU A 9 9.32 -8.78 11.56
C LEU A 9 7.82 -9.09 11.48
N ARG A 10 7.35 -10.14 12.15
CA ARG A 10 5.93 -10.51 12.16
C ARG A 10 5.06 -9.48 12.88
N SER A 11 5.52 -8.98 14.02
CA SER A 11 4.82 -7.92 14.76
C SER A 11 4.73 -6.63 13.93
N THR A 12 5.83 -6.24 13.28
CA THR A 12 5.87 -5.07 12.39
C THR A 12 4.94 -5.23 11.18
N GLU A 13 4.91 -6.41 10.56
CA GLU A 13 4.01 -6.72 9.43
C GLU A 13 2.53 -6.59 9.84
N VAL A 14 2.14 -7.13 11.00
CA VAL A 14 0.77 -7.01 11.50
C VAL A 14 0.42 -5.55 11.82
N LEU A 15 1.34 -4.81 12.45
CA LEU A 15 1.14 -3.40 12.76
C LEU A 15 0.95 -2.54 11.50
N LEU A 16 1.78 -2.77 10.47
CA LEU A 16 1.67 -2.11 9.17
C LEU A 16 0.33 -2.40 8.48
N ARG A 17 -0.15 -3.65 8.51
CA ARG A 17 -1.46 -4.00 7.96
C ARG A 17 -2.60 -3.33 8.71
N LEU A 18 -2.51 -3.26 10.04
CA LEU A 18 -3.50 -2.58 10.86
C LEU A 18 -3.49 -1.06 10.65
N SER A 19 -2.34 -0.43 10.41
CA SER A 19 -2.27 1.01 10.17
C SER A 19 -2.81 1.43 8.80
N VAL A 20 -2.74 0.55 7.80
CA VAL A 20 -3.27 0.80 6.45
C VAL A 20 -4.79 0.98 6.44
N VAL A 21 -5.52 0.21 7.26
CA VAL A 21 -6.98 0.23 7.29
C VAL A 21 -7.55 1.61 7.62
N PRO A 22 -7.20 2.28 8.74
CA PRO A 22 -7.73 3.61 9.03
C PRO A 22 -7.28 4.66 8.01
N LEU A 23 -6.07 4.55 7.43
CA LEU A 23 -5.59 5.49 6.41
C LEU A 23 -6.43 5.41 5.13
N THR A 24 -6.67 4.20 4.64
CA THR A 24 -7.40 3.95 3.39
C THR A 24 -8.90 4.22 3.56
N VAL A 25 -9.48 3.87 4.71
CA VAL A 25 -10.86 4.20 5.07
C VAL A 25 -11.05 5.72 5.20
N SER A 26 -10.11 6.41 5.85
CA SER A 26 -10.19 7.88 5.99
C SER A 26 -10.04 8.57 4.63
N SER A 27 -9.13 8.09 3.78
CA SER A 27 -8.99 8.58 2.40
C SER A 27 -10.28 8.38 1.60
N ALA A 28 -10.85 7.17 1.60
CA ALA A 28 -12.10 6.86 0.93
C ALA A 28 -13.27 7.72 1.44
N ALA A 29 -13.38 7.89 2.76
CA ALA A 29 -14.43 8.71 3.38
C ALA A 29 -14.32 10.18 2.97
N LEU A 30 -13.11 10.72 2.83
CA LEU A 30 -12.90 12.08 2.32
C LEU A 30 -13.32 12.22 0.85
N VAL A 31 -13.08 11.19 0.03
CA VAL A 31 -13.53 11.17 -1.38
C VAL A 31 -15.06 11.15 -1.46
N VAL A 32 -15.71 10.29 -0.69
CA VAL A 32 -17.18 10.13 -0.69
C VAL A 32 -17.89 11.37 -0.15
N GLN A 33 -17.34 12.02 0.88
CA GLN A 33 -17.95 13.20 1.50
C GLN A 33 -17.60 14.52 0.79
N ALA A 34 -16.75 14.47 -0.22
CA ALA A 34 -16.42 15.65 -1.00
C ALA A 34 -17.51 15.91 -2.04
N ASN A 35 -18.56 16.58 -1.56
CA ASN A 35 -19.53 17.24 -2.40
C ASN A 35 -19.19 18.72 -2.43
N ALA A 36 -19.11 19.29 -3.62
CA ALA A 36 -19.06 20.72 -3.86
C ALA A 36 -20.36 21.11 -4.55
N SER A 37 -21.10 22.06 -3.99
CA SER A 37 -22.30 22.63 -4.62
C SER A 37 -22.19 24.15 -4.60
N SER A 38 -22.45 24.78 -5.75
CA SER A 38 -22.60 26.23 -5.83
C SER A 38 -23.80 26.56 -6.71
N ASP A 39 -24.53 27.61 -6.32
CA ASP A 39 -25.73 28.05 -7.05
C ASP A 39 -25.42 28.52 -8.49
N GLN A 40 -24.16 28.92 -8.76
CA GLN A 40 -23.74 29.47 -10.05
C GLN A 40 -23.05 28.45 -10.97
N TYR A 41 -22.39 27.42 -10.43
CA TYR A 41 -21.59 26.45 -11.20
C TYR A 41 -22.06 24.99 -11.08
N GLY A 42 -23.13 24.73 -10.33
CA GLY A 42 -23.69 23.39 -10.15
C GLY A 42 -23.02 22.55 -9.05
N GLU A 43 -23.34 21.25 -9.03
CA GLU A 43 -22.81 20.26 -8.09
C GLU A 43 -21.69 19.44 -8.72
N ILE A 44 -20.57 19.27 -8.02
CA ILE A 44 -19.39 18.50 -8.42
C ILE A 44 -19.03 17.52 -7.30
N LYS A 45 -18.80 16.25 -7.66
CA LYS A 45 -18.42 15.18 -6.73
C LYS A 45 -17.10 14.56 -7.17
N PHE A 46 -16.25 14.17 -6.21
CA PHE A 46 -15.03 13.42 -6.56
C PHE A 46 -15.33 12.06 -7.18
N THR A 47 -16.50 11.47 -6.91
CA THR A 47 -16.90 10.18 -7.49
C THR A 47 -17.15 10.24 -9.00
N ASP A 48 -17.35 11.44 -9.55
CA ASP A 48 -17.58 11.63 -10.99
C ASP A 48 -16.25 11.78 -11.76
N LEU A 49 -15.19 12.20 -11.06
CA LEU A 49 -13.85 12.33 -11.60
C LEU A 49 -13.16 10.96 -11.64
N SER A 50 -12.76 10.51 -12.84
CA SER A 50 -12.22 9.16 -13.07
C SER A 50 -11.04 8.80 -12.17
N GLY A 51 -10.10 9.73 -11.95
CA GLY A 51 -8.94 9.51 -11.09
C GLY A 51 -9.31 9.32 -9.61
N PHE A 52 -10.24 10.11 -9.08
CA PHE A 52 -10.71 9.97 -7.70
C PHE A 52 -11.63 8.75 -7.52
N LYS A 53 -12.42 8.39 -8.55
CA LYS A 53 -13.18 7.14 -8.57
C LYS A 53 -12.25 5.92 -8.53
N PHE A 54 -11.15 5.95 -9.28
CA PHE A 54 -10.13 4.91 -9.24
C PHE A 54 -9.43 4.86 -7.87
N LEU A 55 -9.07 6.02 -7.29
CA LEU A 55 -8.52 6.13 -5.93
C LEU A 55 -9.47 5.51 -4.88
N LEU A 56 -10.77 5.79 -4.97
CA LEU A 56 -11.78 5.22 -4.07
C LEU A 56 -11.85 3.69 -4.18
N ALA A 57 -11.91 3.16 -5.41
CA ALA A 57 -11.93 1.72 -5.64
C ALA A 57 -10.68 1.04 -5.06
N THR A 58 -9.51 1.63 -5.29
CA THR A 58 -8.24 1.13 -4.76
C THR A 58 -8.18 1.16 -3.23
N ASN A 59 -8.70 2.22 -2.58
CA ASN A 59 -8.82 2.25 -1.12
C ASN A 59 -9.63 1.06 -0.59
N CYS A 60 -10.81 0.80 -1.17
CA CYS A 60 -11.64 -0.32 -0.77
C CYS A 60 -10.93 -1.68 -0.92
N ILE A 61 -10.27 -1.89 -2.06
CA ILE A 61 -9.48 -3.12 -2.32
C ILE A 61 -8.36 -3.27 -1.29
N SER A 62 -7.60 -2.20 -1.05
CA SER A 62 -6.47 -2.22 -0.11
C SER A 62 -6.92 -2.46 1.33
N ALA A 63 -8.04 -1.88 1.77
CA ALA A 63 -8.59 -2.08 3.11
C ALA A 63 -9.09 -3.51 3.30
N ALA A 64 -9.84 -4.05 2.34
CA ALA A 64 -10.31 -5.43 2.36
C ALA A 64 -9.13 -6.41 2.38
N TYR A 65 -8.12 -6.19 1.53
CA TYR A 65 -6.92 -7.00 1.51
C TYR A 65 -6.14 -6.94 2.83
N ALA A 66 -5.94 -5.75 3.41
CA ALA A 66 -5.23 -5.57 4.68
C ALA A 66 -5.92 -6.31 5.84
N LEU A 67 -7.27 -6.28 5.88
CA LEU A 67 -8.05 -7.01 6.89
C LEU A 67 -7.93 -8.54 6.71
N ILE A 68 -8.09 -9.04 5.49
CA ILE A 68 -8.00 -10.48 5.19
C ILE A 68 -6.59 -10.99 5.50
N SER A 69 -5.56 -10.28 5.03
CA SER A 69 -4.16 -10.67 5.26
C SER A 69 -3.76 -10.60 6.74
N ALA A 70 -4.26 -9.61 7.50
CA ALA A 70 -4.07 -9.56 8.94
C ALA A 70 -4.72 -10.78 9.64
N ALA A 71 -5.99 -11.09 9.31
CA ALA A 71 -6.71 -12.23 9.90
C ALA A 71 -6.00 -13.57 9.64
N LEU A 72 -5.55 -13.79 8.40
CA LEU A 72 -4.80 -15.01 8.02
C LEU A 72 -3.45 -15.10 8.76
N THR A 73 -2.79 -13.97 9.00
CA THR A 73 -1.53 -13.91 9.74
C THR A 73 -1.72 -14.21 11.22
N PHE A 74 -2.82 -13.74 11.82
CA PHE A 74 -3.20 -14.10 13.19
C PHE A 74 -3.53 -15.58 13.33
N GLY A 75 -4.23 -16.16 12.33
CA GLY A 75 -4.57 -17.59 12.27
C GLY A 75 -3.37 -18.54 12.15
N GLY A 76 -2.16 -18.03 11.95
CA GLY A 76 -0.93 -18.81 12.05
C GLY A 76 -0.64 -19.72 10.84
N LEU A 77 -1.20 -19.43 9.66
CA LEU A 77 -0.84 -20.13 8.43
C LEU A 77 0.65 -19.90 8.10
N LYS A 78 1.41 -21.00 7.94
CA LYS A 78 2.88 -20.96 7.73
C LYS A 78 3.35 -21.65 6.45
N GLU A 79 2.46 -22.10 5.57
CA GLU A 79 2.89 -22.78 4.35
C GLU A 79 3.66 -21.83 3.43
N MET A 80 4.76 -22.32 2.86
CA MET A 80 5.62 -21.58 1.93
C MET A 80 4.84 -21.00 0.75
N LYS A 81 3.78 -21.68 0.29
CA LYS A 81 2.90 -21.20 -0.78
C LYS A 81 2.19 -19.90 -0.39
N TYR A 82 1.74 -19.77 0.86
CA TYR A 82 1.05 -18.57 1.34
C TYR A 82 2.01 -17.38 1.46
N LEU A 83 3.28 -17.60 1.83
CA LEU A 83 4.27 -16.52 1.87
C LEU A 83 4.47 -15.88 0.49
N TRP A 84 4.63 -16.70 -0.55
CA TRP A 84 4.72 -16.21 -1.93
C TRP A 84 3.44 -15.50 -2.38
N SER A 85 2.27 -16.04 -2.06
CA SER A 85 1.00 -15.39 -2.36
C SER A 85 0.87 -14.02 -1.69
N PHE A 86 1.25 -13.89 -0.41
CA PHE A 86 1.23 -12.60 0.27
C PHE A 86 2.17 -11.58 -0.38
N PHE A 87 3.40 -11.99 -0.70
CA PHE A 87 4.35 -11.10 -1.38
C PHE A 87 3.84 -10.59 -2.73
N ILE A 88 3.29 -11.47 -3.57
CA ILE A 88 2.74 -11.09 -4.88
C ILE A 88 1.54 -10.15 -4.71
N LEU A 89 0.63 -10.47 -3.79
CA LEU A 89 -0.56 -9.64 -3.54
C LEU A 89 -0.21 -8.28 -2.93
N ASP A 90 0.74 -8.22 -1.98
CA ASP A 90 1.26 -6.97 -1.41
C ASP A 90 1.79 -6.06 -2.53
N GLN A 91 2.52 -6.64 -3.50
CA GLN A 91 3.07 -5.91 -4.64
C GLN A 91 1.99 -5.42 -5.61
N ILE A 92 0.98 -6.26 -5.93
CA ILE A 92 -0.14 -5.87 -6.80
C ILE A 92 -0.91 -4.69 -6.19
N VAL A 93 -1.20 -4.74 -4.89
CA VAL A 93 -1.92 -3.66 -4.21
C VAL A 93 -1.08 -2.38 -4.17
N ALA A 94 0.24 -2.48 -3.94
CA ALA A 94 1.13 -1.32 -4.03
C ALA A 94 1.10 -0.66 -5.42
N TYR A 95 1.11 -1.46 -6.50
CA TYR A 95 1.00 -0.93 -7.86
C TYR A 95 -0.37 -0.28 -8.16
N LEU A 96 -1.46 -0.86 -7.66
CA LEU A 96 -2.78 -0.22 -7.77
C LEU A 96 -2.83 1.12 -7.04
N MET A 97 -2.23 1.19 -5.85
CA MET A 97 -2.17 2.43 -5.07
C MET A 97 -1.31 3.51 -5.72
N VAL A 98 -0.14 3.17 -6.28
CA VAL A 98 0.71 4.18 -6.93
C VAL A 98 0.06 4.72 -8.20
N THR A 99 -0.57 3.86 -9.00
CA THR A 99 -1.23 4.27 -10.25
C THR A 99 -2.48 5.11 -9.99
N SER A 100 -3.31 4.72 -9.02
CA SER A 100 -4.50 5.50 -8.67
C SER A 100 -4.17 6.83 -7.97
N SER A 101 -3.16 6.86 -7.10
CA SER A 101 -2.70 8.11 -6.47
C SER A 101 -2.10 9.07 -7.51
N ALA A 102 -1.33 8.58 -8.48
CA ALA A 102 -0.84 9.39 -9.59
C ALA A 102 -2.01 10.00 -10.39
N ALA A 103 -2.98 9.19 -10.81
CA ALA A 103 -4.15 9.69 -11.55
C ALA A 103 -4.95 10.75 -10.76
N ALA A 104 -5.14 10.56 -9.45
CA ALA A 104 -5.83 11.53 -8.61
C ALA A 104 -4.99 12.80 -8.38
N ALA A 105 -3.67 12.66 -8.25
CA ALA A 105 -2.75 13.79 -8.09
C ALA A 105 -2.72 14.68 -9.34
N GLU A 106 -2.70 14.08 -10.54
CA GLU A 106 -2.79 14.83 -11.81
C GLU A 106 -4.09 15.61 -11.92
N LEU A 107 -5.24 15.00 -11.59
CA LEU A 107 -6.52 15.72 -11.56
C LEU A 107 -6.54 16.85 -10.54
N LEU A 108 -5.93 16.65 -9.37
CA LEU A 108 -5.83 17.68 -8.36
C LEU A 108 -4.90 18.82 -8.80
N TYR A 109 -3.82 18.49 -9.51
CA TYR A 109 -2.91 19.46 -10.11
C TYR A 109 -3.62 20.33 -11.15
N LEU A 110 -4.35 19.71 -12.08
CA LEU A 110 -5.20 20.41 -13.05
C LEU A 110 -6.26 21.27 -12.35
N ALA A 111 -6.87 20.80 -11.26
CA ALA A 111 -7.84 21.59 -10.51
C ALA A 111 -7.22 22.83 -9.84
N HIS A 112 -5.92 22.79 -9.48
CA HIS A 112 -5.18 23.91 -8.86
C HIS A 112 -4.55 24.87 -9.88
N LYS A 113 -4.09 24.38 -11.03
CA LYS A 113 -3.33 25.19 -11.99
C LYS A 113 -4.10 25.50 -13.26
N GLY A 114 -5.12 24.71 -13.58
CA GLY A 114 -5.71 24.69 -14.91
C GLY A 114 -4.72 24.20 -15.97
N ASP A 115 -5.23 24.05 -17.19
CA ASP A 115 -4.42 23.81 -18.37
C ASP A 115 -5.14 24.42 -19.59
N ILE A 116 -4.47 25.36 -20.24
CA ILE A 116 -5.01 26.09 -21.38
C ILE A 116 -5.11 25.19 -22.61
N GLU A 117 -4.20 24.20 -22.77
CA GLU A 117 -4.16 23.32 -23.93
C GLU A 117 -5.38 22.40 -24.01
N VAL A 118 -5.88 21.95 -22.85
CA VAL A 118 -7.09 21.12 -22.75
C VAL A 118 -8.32 21.92 -22.30
N ALA A 119 -8.24 23.25 -22.31
CA ALA A 119 -9.32 24.17 -21.89
C ALA A 119 -9.86 23.89 -20.47
N TRP A 120 -9.00 23.41 -19.57
CA TRP A 120 -9.35 23.19 -18.15
C TRP A 120 -9.08 24.45 -17.33
N GLY A 121 -10.14 25.00 -16.73
CA GLY A 121 -10.03 26.13 -15.81
C GLY A 121 -9.57 25.72 -14.41
N GLU A 122 -9.03 26.68 -13.66
CA GLU A 122 -8.72 26.51 -12.23
C GLU A 122 -10.03 26.40 -11.42
N VAL A 123 -10.25 25.26 -10.78
CA VAL A 123 -11.46 24.97 -10.00
C VAL A 123 -11.27 25.31 -8.52
N CYS A 124 -10.06 25.12 -8.00
CA CYS A 124 -9.80 25.18 -6.56
C CYS A 124 -9.83 26.59 -5.98
N SER A 125 -9.71 27.64 -6.81
CA SER A 125 -9.96 29.03 -6.41
C SER A 125 -11.42 29.23 -5.93
N TYR A 126 -12.37 28.56 -6.59
CA TYR A 126 -13.80 28.63 -6.26
C TYR A 126 -14.19 27.60 -5.19
N PHE A 127 -13.64 26.38 -5.26
CA PHE A 127 -14.00 25.25 -4.40
C PHE A 127 -12.86 24.82 -3.46
N GLY A 128 -12.27 25.77 -2.72
CA GLY A 128 -11.10 25.51 -1.87
C GLY A 128 -11.29 24.39 -0.84
N ARG A 129 -12.45 24.29 -0.20
CA ARG A 129 -12.74 23.22 0.78
C ARG A 129 -12.77 21.83 0.13
N PHE A 130 -13.35 21.73 -1.07
CA PHE A 130 -13.40 20.49 -1.85
C PHE A 130 -11.98 20.05 -2.22
N CYS A 131 -11.17 20.96 -2.76
CA CYS A 131 -9.78 20.65 -3.11
C CYS A 131 -8.90 20.31 -1.90
N SER A 132 -9.12 20.97 -0.75
CA SER A 132 -8.41 20.62 0.49
C SER A 132 -8.73 19.19 0.94
N ARG A 133 -9.99 18.74 0.82
CA ARG A 133 -10.38 17.35 1.12
C ARG A 133 -9.74 16.38 0.14
N GLY A 134 -9.73 16.69 -1.16
CA GLY A 134 -9.09 15.88 -2.20
C GLY A 134 -7.59 15.71 -1.95
N LYS A 135 -6.90 16.82 -1.68
CA LYS A 135 -5.48 16.82 -1.30
C LYS A 135 -5.21 15.94 -0.09
N THR A 136 -6.03 16.07 0.96
CA THR A 136 -5.87 15.30 2.19
C THR A 136 -6.09 13.81 1.93
N SER A 137 -7.08 13.43 1.13
CA SER A 137 -7.30 12.04 0.71
C SER A 137 -6.08 11.47 -0.03
N VAL A 138 -5.56 12.21 -1.02
CA VAL A 138 -4.37 11.78 -1.78
C VAL A 138 -3.15 11.60 -0.85
N VAL A 139 -2.92 12.51 0.09
CA VAL A 139 -1.84 12.40 1.08
C VAL A 139 -2.02 11.15 1.97
N LEU A 140 -3.23 10.88 2.45
CA LEU A 140 -3.51 9.66 3.22
C LEU A 140 -3.28 8.39 2.40
N GLN A 141 -3.62 8.40 1.10
CA GLN A 141 -3.29 7.29 0.20
C GLN A 141 -1.79 7.08 0.09
N TYR A 142 -1.01 8.14 -0.10
CA TYR A 142 0.45 8.04 -0.20
C TYR A 142 1.08 7.49 1.09
N LEU A 143 0.54 7.86 2.25
CA LEU A 143 0.98 7.27 3.52
C LEU A 143 0.67 5.77 3.60
N ALA A 144 -0.53 5.35 3.16
CA ALA A 144 -0.87 3.93 3.07
C ALA A 144 0.01 3.19 2.05
N LEU A 145 0.33 3.82 0.91
CA LEU A 145 1.27 3.29 -0.09
C LEU A 145 2.64 3.03 0.51
N PHE A 146 3.16 3.98 1.29
CA PHE A 146 4.44 3.80 1.98
C PHE A 146 4.42 2.57 2.91
N CYS A 147 3.33 2.37 3.67
CA CYS A 147 3.17 1.17 4.49
C CYS A 147 3.22 -0.13 3.66
N PHE A 148 2.56 -0.18 2.50
CA PHE A 148 2.61 -1.34 1.62
C PHE A 148 3.98 -1.58 1.00
N ILE A 149 4.74 -0.54 0.69
CA ILE A 149 6.14 -0.67 0.25
C ILE A 149 6.97 -1.33 1.35
N CYS A 150 6.83 -0.88 2.60
CA CYS A 150 7.48 -1.53 3.75
C CYS A 150 7.04 -2.99 3.92
N LEU A 151 5.75 -3.30 3.75
CA LEU A 151 5.23 -4.67 3.78
C LEU A 151 5.87 -5.55 2.71
N SER A 152 5.93 -5.07 1.45
CA SER A 152 6.57 -5.80 0.35
C SER A 152 8.05 -6.12 0.65
N LEU A 153 8.79 -5.15 1.20
CA LEU A 153 10.18 -5.35 1.62
C LEU A 153 10.31 -6.39 2.74
N ILE A 154 9.46 -6.33 3.77
CA ILE A 154 9.47 -7.30 4.88
C ILE A 154 9.14 -8.70 4.38
N SER A 155 8.12 -8.81 3.52
CA SER A 155 7.70 -10.06 2.87
C SER A 155 8.85 -10.65 2.02
N ALA A 156 9.54 -9.82 1.24
CA ALA A 156 10.70 -10.22 0.45
C ALA A 156 11.84 -10.75 1.34
N VAL A 157 12.24 -9.97 2.36
CA VAL A 157 13.31 -10.36 3.29
C VAL A 157 13.00 -11.71 3.96
N ARG A 158 11.73 -11.93 4.37
CA ARG A 158 11.32 -13.19 4.97
C ARG A 158 11.48 -14.35 3.97
N ILE A 159 10.97 -14.21 2.76
CA ILE A 159 11.07 -15.25 1.72
C ILE A 159 12.52 -15.55 1.39
N PHE A 160 13.35 -14.54 1.12
CA PHE A 160 14.74 -14.76 0.73
C PHE A 160 15.59 -15.33 1.87
N SER A 161 15.33 -14.97 3.13
CA SER A 161 16.03 -15.55 4.28
C SER A 161 15.79 -17.05 4.48
N LEU A 162 14.74 -17.63 3.85
CA LEU A 162 14.50 -19.08 3.84
C LEU A 162 15.38 -19.83 2.84
N PHE A 163 15.95 -19.13 1.86
CA PHE A 163 16.84 -19.70 0.84
C PHE A 163 18.33 -19.50 1.17
N ASP A 164 18.68 -18.93 2.33
CA ASP A 164 20.06 -18.86 2.79
C ASP A 164 20.68 -20.27 2.82
N PRO A 165 21.84 -20.51 2.19
CA PRO A 165 22.49 -21.82 2.25
C PRO A 165 22.79 -22.18 3.71
N PRO A 166 22.69 -23.47 4.08
CA PRO A 166 23.03 -23.90 5.43
C PRO A 166 24.48 -23.48 5.72
N SER A 167 24.70 -22.74 6.80
CA SER A 167 26.04 -22.41 7.25
C SER A 167 26.80 -23.71 7.50
N VAL A 168 27.84 -23.98 6.71
CA VAL A 168 28.76 -25.09 6.96
C VAL A 168 29.39 -24.82 8.32
N SER A 169 29.06 -25.65 9.31
CA SER A 169 29.72 -25.61 10.62
C SER A 169 31.13 -26.15 10.44
N PRO A 170 32.20 -25.49 10.94
CA PRO A 170 33.58 -25.94 10.77
C PRO A 170 33.81 -27.39 11.22
N ASN A 171 33.06 -27.86 12.23
CA ASN A 171 33.10 -29.25 12.69
C ASN A 171 32.61 -30.30 11.67
N LYS A 172 31.93 -29.90 10.58
CA LYS A 172 31.53 -30.81 9.49
C LYS A 172 32.59 -30.88 8.38
N GLU A 173 33.37 -29.82 8.16
CA GLU A 173 34.49 -29.85 7.19
C GLU A 173 35.60 -30.78 7.68
N GLU A 174 35.96 -30.74 8.96
CA GLU A 174 36.97 -31.64 9.54
C GLU A 174 36.54 -33.12 9.45
N LYS A 175 35.25 -33.39 9.59
CA LYS A 175 34.70 -34.76 9.51
C LYS A 175 34.60 -35.30 8.08
N ILE A 176 34.48 -34.42 7.09
CA ILE A 176 34.45 -34.78 5.66
C ILE A 176 35.89 -34.97 5.16
N GLN A 177 36.82 -34.09 5.52
CA GLN A 177 38.24 -34.22 5.17
C GLN A 177 38.91 -35.42 5.87
N GLY A 178 38.50 -35.77 7.09
CA GLY A 178 38.98 -36.98 7.78
C GLY A 178 38.46 -38.30 7.19
N MET A 179 37.39 -38.26 6.37
CA MET A 179 36.83 -39.44 5.71
C MET A 179 37.37 -39.64 4.28
N GLU A 180 37.94 -38.61 3.66
CA GLU A 180 38.64 -38.73 2.37
C GLU A 180 40.11 -39.20 2.50
N MET A 181 40.65 -39.25 3.73
CA MET A 181 42.04 -39.68 3.99
C MET A 181 42.18 -41.13 4.51
N HIS A 182 41.12 -41.94 4.48
CA HIS A 182 41.16 -43.36 4.89
C HIS A 182 40.73 -44.31 3.78
#